data_AF-A0AAV0B8M2-F1
#
_entry.id   AF-A0AAV0B8M2-F1
#
_cell.length_a   1.000
_cell.length_b   1.000
_cell.length_c   1.000
_cell.angle_alpha   90.00
_cell.angle_beta   90.00
_cell.angle_gamma   90.00
#
_symmetry.space_group_name_H-M   'P 1'
#
loop_
_entity.id
_entity.type
_entity.pdbx_description
1 polymer ?
#
loop_
_entity_poly.entity_id
_entity_poly.type
_entity_poly.pdbx_seq_one_letter_code
_entity_poly.pdbx_strand_id
1 'polypeptide(L)'
;NKSAEIPQNTQPITYKPALHPENSPHPALVPLQPQVVPSQPQQQQYQPHPVPSSQTIQMRALIVIQDASIIIGKGSWQIKEICEKSRGRATISEAVPGNAEQNSTVGRPLDAVSKAFGLIVRCINDEPFEVPLVPSSHAVTIWFVVPNSQMGSVIGKAGSKIKEIQDMSSA
;
A
#
# COMPACT_ATOMS: atom_id res chain seq x y z
N ASN A 1 38.30 -46.87 35.49
CA ASN A 1 38.64 -47.12 34.06
C ASN A 1 37.43 -46.73 33.22
N LYS A 2 37.36 -45.60 32.50
CA LYS A 2 38.33 -44.61 32.05
C LYS A 2 37.63 -43.24 32.09
N SER A 3 38.24 -42.25 32.73
CA SER A 3 37.88 -40.84 32.61
C SER A 3 38.43 -40.30 31.29
N ALA A 4 37.64 -39.52 30.57
CA ALA A 4 38.10 -38.70 29.44
C ALA A 4 37.77 -37.24 29.77
N GLU A 5 38.83 -36.52 30.09
CA GLU A 5 38.93 -35.10 30.44
C GLU A 5 38.86 -34.26 29.16
N ILE A 6 38.06 -33.19 29.15
CA ILE A 6 38.00 -32.21 28.06
C ILE A 6 38.63 -30.91 28.59
N PRO A 7 39.74 -30.42 28.01
CA PRO A 7 40.44 -29.25 28.55
C PRO A 7 39.72 -27.92 28.23
N GLN A 8 39.55 -27.11 29.28
CA GLN A 8 39.31 -25.67 29.18
C GLN A 8 40.53 -25.01 28.52
N ASN A 9 40.34 -24.30 27.42
CA ASN A 9 41.34 -23.36 26.91
C ASN A 9 40.69 -21.99 26.69
N THR A 10 40.78 -21.18 27.72
CA THR A 10 40.50 -19.74 27.71
C THR A 10 41.77 -19.05 27.20
N GLN A 11 41.69 -18.34 26.08
CA GLN A 11 42.76 -17.42 25.67
C GLN A 11 42.16 -16.01 25.46
N PRO A 12 42.77 -14.96 26.02
CA PRO A 12 42.28 -13.59 25.89
C PRO A 12 42.56 -13.03 24.49
N ILE A 13 41.56 -12.36 23.91
CA ILE A 13 41.69 -11.65 22.64
C ILE A 13 42.40 -10.31 22.90
N THR A 14 43.71 -10.28 22.63
CA THR A 14 44.55 -9.08 22.69
C THR A 14 44.46 -8.32 21.36
N TYR A 15 43.92 -7.09 21.38
CA TYR A 15 43.95 -6.19 20.23
C TYR A 15 45.32 -5.50 20.13
N LYS A 16 46.00 -5.65 18.98
CA LYS A 16 47.22 -4.89 18.66
C LYS A 16 46.86 -3.52 18.04
N PRO A 17 47.45 -2.41 18.50
CA PRO A 17 47.33 -1.11 17.84
C PRO A 17 48.37 -1.00 16.71
N ALA A 18 47.94 -0.56 15.53
CA ALA A 18 48.83 -0.15 14.45
C ALA A 18 49.16 1.35 14.61
N LEU A 19 50.46 1.66 14.67
CA LEU A 19 51.01 3.02 14.69
C LEU A 19 51.51 3.41 13.28
N HIS A 20 51.73 4.72 13.13
CA HIS A 20 52.43 5.51 12.09
C HIS A 20 51.52 6.35 11.14
N PRO A 21 51.96 7.55 10.70
CA PRO A 21 52.24 8.73 11.52
C PRO A 21 51.56 10.02 10.98
N GLU A 22 51.58 11.04 11.84
CA GLU A 22 51.21 12.44 11.63
C GLU A 22 52.00 13.14 10.50
N ASN A 23 51.29 13.82 9.58
CA ASN A 23 51.63 15.20 9.16
C ASN A 23 50.44 15.86 8.43
N SER A 24 50.00 17.04 8.92
CA SER A 24 48.92 17.87 8.35
C SER A 24 49.46 18.80 7.23
N PRO A 25 48.61 19.53 6.48
CA PRO A 25 48.08 20.80 6.99
C PRO A 25 46.56 21.00 6.77
N HIS A 26 45.95 21.66 7.76
CA HIS A 26 44.59 22.19 7.79
C HIS A 26 44.39 23.31 6.75
N PRO A 27 43.25 23.38 6.02
CA PRO A 27 42.77 24.64 5.47
C PRO A 27 42.02 25.43 6.55
N ALA A 28 42.36 26.71 6.65
CA ALA A 28 41.91 27.67 7.66
C ALA A 28 40.39 27.90 7.72
N LEU A 29 39.90 28.21 8.93
CA LEU A 29 38.57 28.75 9.18
C LEU A 29 38.36 30.04 8.38
N VAL A 30 37.36 30.06 7.50
CA VAL A 30 36.88 31.28 6.82
C VAL A 30 35.82 31.95 7.72
N PRO A 31 35.92 33.25 8.04
CA PRO A 31 34.88 33.95 8.80
C PRO A 31 33.59 34.08 7.99
N LEU A 32 32.43 33.86 8.64
CA LEU A 32 31.11 34.15 8.08
C LEU A 32 30.98 35.65 7.78
N GLN A 33 30.99 36.02 6.50
CA GLN A 33 30.52 37.33 6.03
C GLN A 33 29.02 37.24 5.69
N PRO A 34 28.19 38.24 6.04
CA PRO A 34 26.80 38.31 5.55
C PRO A 34 26.81 38.61 4.05
N GLN A 35 26.52 37.60 3.23
CA GLN A 35 26.32 37.77 1.79
C GLN A 35 24.97 38.46 1.55
N VAL A 36 25.00 39.73 1.14
CA VAL A 36 23.84 40.43 0.58
C VAL A 36 23.65 39.92 -0.85
N VAL A 37 22.63 39.09 -1.07
CA VAL A 37 22.25 38.61 -2.41
C VAL A 37 21.50 39.73 -3.14
N PRO A 38 21.93 40.17 -4.34
CA PRO A 38 21.15 41.09 -5.15
C PRO A 38 19.96 40.36 -5.81
N SER A 39 18.75 40.85 -5.56
CA SER A 39 17.50 40.37 -6.14
C SER A 39 17.42 40.69 -7.64
N GLN A 40 17.52 39.67 -8.50
CA GLN A 40 17.04 39.77 -9.89
C GLN A 40 15.62 39.18 -9.98
N PRO A 41 14.65 39.85 -10.63
CA PRO A 41 13.33 39.29 -10.87
C PRO A 41 13.42 38.19 -11.94
N GLN A 42 13.44 36.92 -11.51
CA GLN A 42 13.24 35.81 -12.43
C GLN A 42 11.79 35.82 -12.91
N GLN A 43 11.59 36.17 -14.17
CA GLN A 43 10.33 35.98 -14.86
C GLN A 43 10.03 34.47 -14.91
N GLN A 44 9.08 34.04 -14.08
CA GLN A 44 8.68 32.65 -13.98
C GLN A 44 7.87 32.30 -15.25
N GLN A 45 8.55 31.71 -16.24
CA GLN A 45 7.90 31.13 -17.40
C GLN A 45 6.90 30.08 -16.93
N TYR A 46 5.61 30.35 -17.11
CA TYR A 46 4.55 29.35 -16.97
C TYR A 46 4.76 28.26 -18.02
N GLN A 47 5.43 27.17 -17.65
CA GLN A 47 5.35 25.93 -18.42
C GLN A 47 4.00 25.28 -18.13
N PRO A 48 3.10 25.12 -19.13
CA PRO A 48 1.90 24.33 -18.96
C PRO A 48 2.33 22.88 -18.71
N HIS A 49 2.13 22.41 -17.49
CA HIS A 49 2.28 21.00 -17.18
C HIS A 49 1.23 20.24 -18.01
N PRO A 50 1.60 19.23 -18.82
CA PRO A 50 0.60 18.34 -19.40
C PRO A 50 -0.14 17.69 -18.23
N VAL A 51 -1.48 17.76 -18.26
CA VAL A 51 -2.34 17.07 -17.30
C VAL A 51 -2.54 15.62 -17.77
N PRO A 52 -1.87 14.60 -17.19
CA PRO A 52 -2.35 13.24 -17.33
C PRO A 52 -3.49 13.05 -16.32
N SER A 53 -4.71 13.53 -16.61
CA SER A 53 -5.83 13.41 -15.67
C SER A 53 -6.48 12.01 -15.64
N SER A 54 -5.70 10.95 -15.81
CA SER A 54 -6.12 9.62 -15.35
C SER A 54 -5.80 9.51 -13.86
N GLN A 55 -6.61 10.16 -13.02
CA GLN A 55 -6.46 10.05 -11.56
C GLN A 55 -6.63 8.58 -11.14
N THR A 56 -5.52 7.99 -10.70
CA THR A 56 -5.53 6.63 -10.15
C THR A 56 -5.90 6.68 -8.68
N ILE A 57 -6.83 5.84 -8.28
CA ILE A 57 -7.16 5.63 -6.87
C ILE A 57 -6.66 4.25 -6.45
N GLN A 58 -6.48 4.06 -5.14
CA GLN A 58 -6.14 2.79 -4.53
C GLN A 58 -7.01 2.60 -3.29
N MET A 59 -7.85 1.57 -3.32
CA MET A 59 -8.70 1.18 -2.21
C MET A 59 -8.20 -0.11 -1.58
N ARG A 60 -8.30 -0.18 -0.26
CA ARG A 60 -7.98 -1.35 0.54
C ARG A 60 -9.25 -1.87 1.18
N ALA A 61 -9.43 -3.18 1.21
CA ALA A 61 -10.56 -3.81 1.88
C ALA A 61 -10.11 -5.03 2.68
N LEU A 62 -10.76 -5.28 3.80
CA LEU A 62 -10.65 -6.53 4.54
C LEU A 62 -11.61 -7.53 3.94
N ILE A 63 -11.10 -8.74 3.70
CA ILE A 63 -11.86 -9.88 3.21
C ILE A 63 -11.58 -11.07 4.12
N VAL A 64 -12.57 -11.94 4.32
CA VAL A 64 -12.40 -13.16 5.10
C VAL A 64 -11.46 -14.09 4.34
N ILE A 65 -10.63 -14.87 5.06
CA ILE A 65 -9.68 -15.82 4.46
C ILE A 65 -10.36 -16.81 3.50
N GLN A 66 -11.60 -17.20 3.81
CA GLN A 66 -12.40 -18.08 2.96
C GLN A 66 -12.69 -17.42 1.60
N ASP A 67 -13.19 -16.19 1.60
CA ASP A 67 -13.47 -15.42 0.39
C ASP A 67 -12.20 -15.12 -0.39
N ALA A 68 -11.09 -14.80 0.30
CA ALA A 68 -9.79 -14.58 -0.33
C ALA A 68 -9.33 -15.78 -1.16
N SER A 69 -9.56 -17.00 -0.66
CA SER A 69 -9.22 -18.24 -1.37
C SER A 69 -10.03 -18.39 -2.66
N ILE A 70 -11.31 -18.01 -2.64
CA ILE A 70 -12.20 -18.02 -3.82
C ILE A 70 -11.76 -16.96 -4.83
N ILE A 71 -11.46 -15.74 -4.37
CA ILE A 71 -11.03 -14.62 -5.21
C ILE A 71 -9.70 -14.92 -5.91
N ILE A 72 -8.74 -15.54 -5.21
CA ILE A 72 -7.47 -15.95 -5.82
C ILE A 72 -7.72 -17.05 -6.84
N GLY A 73 -8.47 -18.09 -6.45
CA GLY A 73 -8.76 -19.26 -7.28
C GLY A 73 -7.54 -20.14 -7.54
N LYS A 74 -7.79 -21.34 -8.07
CA LYS A 74 -6.72 -22.30 -8.39
C LYS A 74 -5.77 -21.73 -9.45
N GLY A 75 -4.46 -21.73 -9.16
CA GLY A 75 -3.45 -21.19 -10.08
C GLY A 75 -3.53 -19.67 -10.30
N SER A 76 -4.23 -18.95 -9.41
CA SER A 76 -4.49 -17.51 -9.53
C SER A 76 -5.26 -17.14 -10.81
N TRP A 77 -6.00 -18.08 -11.41
CA TRP A 77 -6.80 -17.85 -12.61
C TRP A 77 -7.83 -16.74 -12.37
N GLN A 78 -8.56 -16.86 -11.27
CA GLN A 78 -9.71 -16.02 -10.96
C GLN A 78 -9.31 -14.56 -10.73
N ILE A 79 -8.30 -14.30 -9.90
CA ILE A 79 -7.78 -12.95 -9.66
C ILE A 79 -7.15 -12.33 -10.92
N LYS A 80 -6.51 -13.13 -11.78
CA LYS A 80 -5.99 -12.66 -13.08
C LYS A 80 -7.12 -12.24 -13.99
N GLU A 81 -8.19 -13.03 -14.07
CA GLU A 81 -9.37 -12.69 -14.87
C GLU A 81 -10.07 -11.43 -14.35
N ILE A 82 -10.16 -11.26 -13.02
CA ILE A 82 -10.66 -10.01 -12.41
C ILE A 82 -9.79 -8.82 -12.83
N CYS A 83 -8.46 -8.94 -12.79
CA CYS A 83 -7.55 -7.86 -13.20
C CYS A 83 -7.72 -7.52 -14.69
N GLU A 84 -7.82 -8.54 -15.56
CA GLU A 84 -7.99 -8.38 -17.00
C GLU A 84 -9.32 -7.68 -17.34
N LYS A 85 -10.44 -8.20 -16.82
CA LYS A 85 -11.78 -7.67 -17.10
C LYS A 85 -12.01 -6.29 -16.50
N SER A 86 -11.46 -6.02 -15.31
CA SER A 86 -11.57 -4.71 -14.67
C SER A 86 -10.62 -3.67 -15.26
N ARG A 87 -9.56 -4.10 -15.99
CA ARG A 87 -8.38 -3.25 -16.29
C ARG A 87 -7.75 -2.66 -15.01
N GLY A 88 -8.03 -3.30 -13.88
CA GLY A 88 -7.60 -2.95 -12.54
C GLY A 88 -6.27 -3.61 -12.18
N ARG A 89 -5.80 -3.34 -10.96
CA ARG A 89 -4.76 -4.15 -10.32
C ARG A 89 -5.23 -4.54 -8.93
N ALA A 90 -5.56 -5.81 -8.75
CA ALA A 90 -5.95 -6.39 -7.48
C ALA A 90 -4.82 -7.26 -6.92
N THR A 91 -4.52 -7.11 -5.64
CA THR A 91 -3.54 -7.91 -4.90
C THR A 91 -4.10 -8.26 -3.54
N ILE A 92 -3.88 -9.49 -3.10
CA ILE A 92 -4.25 -9.96 -1.76
C ILE A 92 -2.93 -10.23 -1.02
N SER A 93 -2.75 -9.62 0.17
CA SER A 93 -1.56 -9.86 1.00
C SER A 93 -1.53 -11.28 1.54
N GLU A 94 -0.51 -11.70 2.26
CA GLU A 94 -0.50 -12.97 2.99
C GLU A 94 -1.40 -12.94 4.23
N ALA A 95 -1.86 -14.12 4.67
CA ALA A 95 -2.77 -14.23 5.79
C ALA A 95 -1.98 -14.09 7.09
N VAL A 96 -2.50 -13.30 8.03
CA VAL A 96 -1.85 -13.10 9.33
C VAL A 96 -2.31 -14.20 10.28
N PRO A 97 -1.39 -14.96 10.92
CA PRO A 97 -1.76 -16.00 11.87
C PRO A 97 -2.65 -15.44 13.00
N GLY A 98 -3.78 -16.12 13.25
CA GLY A 98 -4.73 -15.71 14.29
C GLY A 98 -5.76 -14.65 13.86
N ASN A 99 -5.66 -14.10 12.64
CA ASN A 99 -6.69 -13.22 12.08
C ASN A 99 -7.56 -13.98 11.09
N ALA A 100 -8.88 -13.77 11.12
CA ALA A 100 -9.80 -14.38 10.15
C ALA A 100 -9.88 -13.58 8.82
N GLU A 101 -9.30 -12.37 8.81
CA GLU A 101 -9.36 -11.44 7.69
C GLU A 101 -7.97 -11.16 7.10
N GLN A 102 -7.96 -10.75 5.85
CA GLN A 102 -6.76 -10.44 5.08
C GLN A 102 -6.99 -9.16 4.28
N ASN A 103 -5.93 -8.41 4.03
CA ASN A 103 -6.06 -7.18 3.26
C ASN A 103 -5.99 -7.47 1.76
N SER A 104 -6.99 -6.97 1.04
CA SER A 104 -7.01 -6.84 -0.41
C SER A 104 -6.77 -5.39 -0.78
N THR A 105 -6.07 -5.18 -1.89
CA THR A 105 -5.73 -3.87 -2.41
C THR A 105 -6.07 -3.83 -3.88
N VAL A 106 -6.89 -2.86 -4.27
CA VAL A 106 -7.32 -2.64 -5.66
C VAL A 106 -6.99 -1.20 -6.04
N GLY A 107 -6.22 -1.00 -7.10
CA GLY A 107 -5.99 0.35 -7.64
C GLY A 107 -6.17 0.40 -9.14
N ARG A 108 -6.03 1.61 -9.72
CA ARG A 108 -6.19 2.04 -11.15
C ARG A 108 -7.22 3.20 -11.23
N PRO A 109 -7.64 3.71 -12.41
CA PRO A 109 -8.71 4.71 -12.47
C PRO A 109 -9.98 4.23 -11.76
N LEU A 110 -10.81 5.17 -11.29
CA LEU A 110 -12.01 4.89 -10.50
C LEU A 110 -12.90 3.80 -11.12
N ASP A 111 -13.17 3.90 -12.42
CA ASP A 111 -13.99 2.93 -13.16
C ASP A 111 -13.45 1.49 -13.03
N ALA A 112 -12.13 1.32 -13.15
CA ALA A 112 -11.49 0.02 -13.03
C ALA A 112 -11.59 -0.54 -11.60
N VAL A 113 -11.45 0.33 -10.59
CA VAL A 113 -11.56 -0.08 -9.18
C VAL A 113 -13.01 -0.47 -8.84
N SER A 114 -13.99 0.33 -9.24
CA SER A 114 -15.41 0.02 -9.06
C SER A 114 -15.80 -1.29 -9.74
N LYS A 115 -15.34 -1.49 -10.99
CA LYS A 115 -15.57 -2.74 -11.71
C LYS A 115 -14.91 -3.94 -11.03
N ALA A 116 -13.69 -3.81 -10.52
CA ALA A 116 -12.99 -4.87 -9.83
C ALA A 116 -13.74 -5.34 -8.57
N PHE A 117 -14.24 -4.44 -7.72
CA PHE A 117 -15.04 -4.84 -6.55
C PHE A 117 -16.36 -5.50 -6.94
N GLY A 118 -17.00 -5.06 -8.02
CA GLY A 118 -18.19 -5.74 -8.56
C GLY A 118 -17.92 -7.15 -9.10
N LEU A 119 -16.71 -7.41 -9.62
CA LEU A 119 -16.28 -8.75 -10.04
C LEU A 119 -15.86 -9.62 -8.83
N ILE A 120 -15.28 -9.02 -7.79
CA ILE A 120 -14.95 -9.71 -6.53
C ILE A 120 -16.23 -10.23 -5.87
N VAL A 121 -17.28 -9.42 -5.76
CA VAL A 121 -18.56 -9.86 -5.20
C VAL A 121 -19.18 -11.00 -6.01
N ARG A 122 -19.14 -10.92 -7.34
CA ARG A 122 -19.57 -12.03 -8.22
C ARG A 122 -18.77 -13.30 -7.97
N CYS A 123 -17.46 -13.16 -7.86
CA CYS A 123 -16.56 -14.28 -7.59
C CYS A 123 -16.89 -14.97 -6.26
N ILE A 124 -17.16 -14.20 -5.20
CA ILE A 124 -17.54 -14.74 -3.89
C ILE A 124 -18.88 -15.48 -3.97
N ASN A 125 -19.81 -14.96 -4.78
CA ASN A 125 -21.13 -15.57 -5.00
C ASN A 125 -21.14 -16.72 -6.02
N ASP A 126 -19.99 -17.12 -6.57
CA ASP A 126 -19.88 -18.11 -7.65
C ASP A 126 -20.72 -17.77 -8.91
N GLU A 127 -20.82 -16.47 -9.21
CA GLU A 127 -21.58 -15.94 -10.35
C GLU A 127 -20.68 -15.63 -11.55
N PRO A 128 -21.14 -15.85 -12.80
CA PRO A 128 -20.38 -15.53 -13.99
C PRO A 128 -20.13 -14.03 -14.14
N PHE A 129 -18.93 -13.66 -14.59
CA PHE A 129 -18.50 -12.27 -14.74
C PHE A 129 -19.27 -11.45 -15.78
N GLU A 130 -19.90 -12.10 -16.75
CA GLU A 130 -20.63 -11.46 -17.86
C GLU A 130 -22.08 -11.12 -17.53
N VAL A 131 -22.63 -11.67 -16.43
CA VAL A 131 -24.03 -11.47 -16.07
C VAL A 131 -24.16 -10.33 -15.05
N PRO A 132 -25.15 -9.43 -15.21
CA PRO A 132 -25.50 -8.46 -14.18
C PRO A 132 -25.83 -9.15 -12.85
N LEU A 133 -25.47 -8.55 -11.72
CA LEU A 133 -25.83 -9.09 -10.41
C LEU A 133 -27.37 -9.13 -10.33
N VAL A 134 -27.94 -10.29 -10.04
CA VAL A 134 -29.39 -10.44 -9.89
C VAL A 134 -29.79 -10.11 -8.45
N PRO A 135 -31.03 -9.62 -8.21
CA PRO A 135 -31.49 -9.29 -6.85
C PRO A 135 -31.52 -10.49 -5.89
N SER A 136 -31.45 -11.72 -6.42
CA SER A 136 -31.37 -12.97 -5.65
C SER A 136 -29.94 -13.36 -5.26
N SER A 137 -28.92 -12.65 -5.72
CA SER A 137 -27.53 -12.93 -5.34
C SER A 137 -27.33 -12.65 -3.84
N HIS A 138 -26.49 -13.45 -3.19
CA HIS A 138 -26.20 -13.29 -1.77
C HIS A 138 -25.51 -11.94 -1.50
N ALA A 139 -25.94 -11.27 -0.43
CA ALA A 139 -25.33 -10.02 0.01
C ALA A 139 -23.94 -10.29 0.59
N VAL A 140 -22.93 -9.60 0.06
CA VAL A 140 -21.53 -9.69 0.52
C VAL A 140 -21.14 -8.38 1.19
N THR A 141 -20.68 -8.45 2.43
CA THR A 141 -20.17 -7.29 3.17
C THR A 141 -18.69 -7.08 2.88
N ILE A 142 -18.33 -5.91 2.33
CA ILE A 142 -16.94 -5.52 2.08
C ILE A 142 -16.53 -4.43 3.07
N TRP A 143 -15.45 -4.67 3.81
CA TRP A 143 -14.94 -3.75 4.82
C TRP A 143 -13.82 -2.88 4.24
N PHE A 144 -14.14 -1.66 3.81
CA PHE A 144 -13.13 -0.74 3.30
C PHE A 144 -12.25 -0.14 4.40
N VAL A 145 -10.94 -0.08 4.15
CA VAL A 145 -9.96 0.56 5.02
C VAL A 145 -9.73 1.99 4.52
N VAL A 146 -10.17 2.97 5.31
CA VAL A 146 -10.04 4.40 4.98
C VAL A 146 -8.89 5.01 5.79
N PRO A 147 -7.91 5.70 5.16
CA PRO A 147 -6.90 6.44 5.89
C PRO A 147 -7.52 7.56 6.73
N ASN A 148 -6.99 7.78 7.94
CA ASN A 148 -7.50 8.82 8.85
C ASN A 148 -7.57 10.21 8.19
N SER A 149 -6.60 10.53 7.33
CA SER A 149 -6.55 11.80 6.59
C SER A 149 -7.69 11.99 5.59
N GLN A 150 -8.33 10.91 5.13
CA GLN A 150 -9.43 10.95 4.16
C GLN A 150 -10.81 10.79 4.82
N MET A 151 -10.85 10.46 6.11
CA MET A 151 -12.11 10.20 6.82
C MET A 151 -13.05 11.42 6.79
N GLY A 152 -12.51 12.64 6.89
CA GLY A 152 -13.29 13.88 6.82
C GLY A 152 -14.05 14.04 5.50
N SER A 153 -13.46 13.61 4.38
CA SER A 153 -14.10 13.64 3.05
C SER A 153 -15.18 12.57 2.89
N VAL A 154 -15.01 11.41 3.55
CA VAL A 154 -15.99 10.32 3.54
C VAL A 154 -17.20 10.64 4.43
N ILE A 155 -16.98 11.16 5.64
CA ILE A 155 -18.07 11.51 6.57
C ILE A 155 -18.79 12.78 6.10
N GLY A 156 -18.04 13.80 5.68
CA GLY A 156 -18.57 15.12 5.37
C GLY A 156 -18.92 15.94 6.62
N LYS A 157 -19.23 17.22 6.43
CA LYS A 157 -19.62 18.12 7.53
C LYS A 157 -20.92 17.62 8.16
N ALA A 158 -20.92 17.41 9.48
CA ALA A 158 -22.06 16.87 10.23
C ALA A 158 -22.61 15.53 9.69
N GLY A 159 -21.76 14.72 9.02
CA GLY A 159 -22.19 13.43 8.47
C GLY A 159 -22.96 13.52 7.15
N SER A 160 -22.97 14.68 6.48
CA SER A 160 -23.78 14.87 5.27
C SER A 160 -23.37 13.95 4.12
N LYS A 161 -22.08 13.68 3.94
CA LYS A 161 -21.58 12.93 2.78
C LYS A 161 -21.80 11.43 2.92
N ILE A 162 -21.58 10.88 4.11
CA ILE A 162 -21.85 9.46 4.37
C ILE A 162 -23.35 9.16 4.28
N LYS A 163 -24.21 10.08 4.72
CA LYS A 163 -25.66 9.95 4.57
C LYS A 163 -26.09 9.97 3.10
N GLU A 164 -25.56 10.90 2.31
CA GLU A 164 -25.80 10.94 0.85
C GLU A 164 -25.37 9.62 0.19
N ILE A 165 -24.23 9.05 0.58
CA ILE A 165 -23.75 7.76 0.05
C ILE A 165 -24.73 6.63 0.40
N GLN A 166 -25.25 6.59 1.63
CA GLN A 166 -26.25 5.61 2.06
C GLN A 166 -27.56 5.73 1.26
N ASP A 167 -28.07 6.95 1.15
CA ASP A 167 -29.33 7.24 0.43
C ASP A 167 -29.20 6.88 -1.07
N MET A 168 -28.08 7.21 -1.71
CA MET A 168 -27.83 6.94 -3.13
C MET A 168 -27.55 5.47 -3.43
N SER A 169 -26.88 4.76 -2.51
CA SER A 169 -26.48 3.37 -2.71
C SER A 169 -27.57 2.38 -2.33
N SER A 170 -28.59 2.80 -1.58
CA SER A 170 -29.65 1.93 -1.04
C SER A 170 -29.08 0.69 -0.32
N ALA A 171 -27.97 0.90 0.41
CA ALA A 171 -27.19 -0.13 1.09
C ALA A 171 -27.27 0.01 2.62
#